data_AF-A0A958ZF56-F1
#
_entry.id   AF-A0A958ZF56-F1
#
_cell.length_a   1.000
_cell.length_b   1.000
_cell.length_c   1.000
_cell.angle_alpha   90.00
_cell.angle_beta   90.00
_cell.angle_gamma   90.00
#
_symmetry.space_group_name_H-M   'P 1'
#
loop_
_entity.id
_entity.type
_entity.pdbx_description
1 polymer ?
#
loop_
_entity_poly.entity_id
_entity_poly.type
_entity_poly.pdbx_seq_one_letter_code
_entity_poly.pdbx_strand_id
1 'polypeptide(L)'
;EKKGLLYEIKSRMIAKIANDRLVVIGVLAFFTIFFWMAFEQAGGSMTIFAKDFTDRVLEGSAASTFTVVNALLAIVPLAIISWVLILLFKATFKKYALANVFLGTSFVIIWGIVIWMVNKEMNMHAYQVQFTHEVVESHKDTLNLPKAMSEDELLAYMNENVELNNPVGIKGLSIVDEKQAKTSKDSVNYIVQLDYFMSKVDTASVREDVELAIGDEMYIVDVDGKGKYRYLSDDLHGEVDTKIKATVITEKENEVEVPASWFGVLNSLFIILFAPFFSKIWESKYNPSAPIKFAIGLILLGLGFGVLAFGASGIDPENPVAVSMIWLVLAYLLHTLGELALSPVGLSYVSKLSPPKLVGLMFGIWFTATAIANWLAGMTGSMIDKISEEYSLSAFFLIFTLLPILTGLILVALNKWLLKKMHGIK
;
A
#
# COMPACT_ATOMS: atom_id res chain seq x y z
N GLU A 1 36.07 39.53 43.64
CA GLU A 1 34.95 39.97 42.78
C GLU A 1 35.01 39.52 41.33
N LYS A 2 35.95 39.99 40.49
CA LYS A 2 35.94 39.71 39.03
C LYS A 2 35.93 38.22 38.64
N LYS A 3 36.65 37.35 39.37
CA LYS A 3 36.64 35.90 39.12
C LYS A 3 35.28 35.24 39.41
N GLY A 4 34.54 35.74 40.40
CA GLY A 4 33.19 35.24 40.73
C GLY A 4 32.16 35.62 39.67
N LEU A 5 32.21 36.88 39.21
CA LEU A 5 31.36 37.37 38.11
C LEU A 5 31.61 36.59 36.80
N LEU A 6 32.89 36.32 36.47
CA LEU A 6 33.24 35.53 35.29
C LEU A 6 32.73 34.08 35.39
N TYR A 7 32.81 33.46 36.57
CA TYR A 7 32.28 32.12 36.80
C TYR A 7 30.76 32.09 36.64
N GLU A 8 30.05 33.07 37.20
CA GLU A 8 28.60 33.17 37.09
C GLU A 8 28.13 33.40 35.65
N ILE A 9 28.78 34.30 34.91
CA ILE A 9 28.49 34.54 33.48
C ILE A 9 28.72 33.26 32.67
N LYS A 10 29.83 32.55 32.91
CA LYS A 10 30.14 31.29 32.22
C LYS A 10 29.11 30.21 32.54
N SER A 11 28.69 30.08 33.79
CA SER A 11 27.65 29.14 34.22
C SER A 11 26.30 29.43 33.55
N ARG A 12 25.86 30.71 33.55
CA ARG A 12 24.63 31.15 32.88
C ARG A 12 24.68 30.90 31.36
N MET A 13 25.81 31.15 30.72
CA MET A 13 26.01 30.83 29.29
C MET A 13 25.89 29.33 29.01
N ILE A 14 26.55 28.48 29.80
CA ILE A 14 26.49 27.03 29.64
C ILE A 14 25.06 26.52 29.81
N ALA A 15 24.34 27.01 30.83
CA ALA A 15 22.94 26.66 31.05
C ALA A 15 22.04 27.08 29.89
N LYS A 16 22.24 28.28 29.34
CA LYS A 16 21.51 28.76 28.16
C LYS A 16 21.77 27.88 26.92
N ILE A 17 23.03 27.53 26.66
CA ILE A 17 23.41 26.65 25.54
C ILE A 17 22.76 25.28 25.69
N ALA A 18 22.77 24.71 26.90
CA ALA A 18 22.11 23.43 27.17
C ALA A 18 20.60 23.51 26.89
N ASN A 19 19.92 24.53 27.41
CA ASN A 19 18.48 24.71 27.20
C ASN A 19 18.13 24.93 25.72
N ASP A 20 18.92 25.73 25.00
CA ASP A 20 18.73 25.95 23.57
C ASP A 20 18.82 24.63 22.78
N ARG A 21 19.78 23.76 23.12
CA ARG A 21 19.94 22.44 22.48
C ARG A 21 18.82 21.47 22.83
N LEU A 22 18.33 21.47 24.07
CA LEU A 22 17.17 20.68 24.47
C LEU A 22 15.92 21.09 23.67
N VAL A 23 15.72 22.39 23.44
CA VAL A 23 14.64 22.90 22.57
C VAL A 23 14.80 22.37 21.14
N VAL A 24 16.02 22.35 20.59
CA VAL A 24 16.26 21.78 19.26
C VAL A 24 15.88 20.29 19.20
N ILE A 25 16.28 19.49 20.20
CA ILE A 25 15.91 18.07 20.27
C ILE A 25 14.38 17.92 20.32
N GLY A 26 13.70 18.68 21.17
CA GLY A 26 12.24 18.63 21.28
C GLY A 26 11.52 18.99 19.98
N VAL A 27 12.00 20.03 19.28
CA VAL A 27 11.45 20.40 17.96
C VAL A 27 11.70 19.29 16.94
N LEU A 28 12.92 18.75 16.84
CA LEU A 28 13.22 17.68 15.90
C LEU A 28 12.41 16.40 16.21
N ALA A 29 12.24 16.05 17.48
CA ALA A 29 11.40 14.93 17.91
C ALA A 29 9.93 15.14 17.54
N PHE A 30 9.40 16.38 17.67
CA PHE A 30 8.05 16.70 17.22
C PHE A 30 7.87 16.50 15.71
N PHE A 31 8.78 17.01 14.88
CA PHE A 31 8.72 16.82 13.42
C PHE A 31 8.89 15.36 13.00
N THR A 32 9.66 14.59 13.78
CA THR A 32 9.86 13.15 13.58
C THR A 32 8.56 12.35 13.72
N ILE A 33 7.58 12.84 14.50
CA ILE A 33 6.27 12.20 14.62
C ILE A 33 5.59 12.15 13.27
N PHE A 34 5.54 13.26 12.52
CA PHE A 34 4.87 13.30 11.23
C PHE A 34 5.54 12.41 10.18
N PHE A 35 6.88 12.33 10.21
CA PHE A 35 7.62 11.45 9.33
C PHE A 35 7.27 9.98 9.60
N TRP A 36 7.49 9.49 10.82
CA TRP A 36 7.24 8.08 11.11
C TRP A 36 5.76 7.72 11.10
N MET A 37 4.87 8.66 11.45
CA MET A 37 3.44 8.42 11.35
C MET A 37 3.05 8.12 9.90
N ALA A 38 3.47 8.95 8.95
CA ALA A 38 3.15 8.74 7.54
C ALA A 38 3.94 7.56 6.94
N PHE A 39 5.21 7.38 7.32
CA PHE A 39 6.06 6.29 6.81
C PHE A 39 5.57 4.91 7.27
N GLU A 40 5.26 4.74 8.56
CA GLU A 40 4.75 3.47 9.09
C GLU A 40 3.33 3.17 8.57
N GLN A 41 2.51 4.22 8.42
CA GLN A 41 1.17 4.08 7.85
C GLN A 41 1.23 3.63 6.38
N ALA A 42 2.23 4.10 5.62
CA ALA A 42 2.44 3.71 4.23
C ALA A 42 2.55 2.19 4.06
N GLY A 43 3.21 1.48 4.99
CA GLY A 43 3.37 0.04 4.92
C GLY A 43 2.04 -0.72 4.83
N GLY A 44 1.03 -0.28 5.59
CA GLY A 44 -0.32 -0.86 5.55
C GLY A 44 -1.08 -0.46 4.29
N SER A 45 -1.23 0.84 4.04
CA SER A 45 -2.05 1.32 2.91
C SER A 45 -1.48 0.97 1.54
N MET A 46 -0.16 0.91 1.39
CA MET A 46 0.47 0.51 0.12
C MET A 46 0.28 -0.98 -0.15
N THR A 47 0.25 -1.81 0.89
CA THR A 47 -0.08 -3.24 0.73
C THR A 47 -1.53 -3.42 0.30
N ILE A 48 -2.46 -2.64 0.86
CA ILE A 48 -3.87 -2.63 0.43
C ILE A 48 -3.98 -2.10 -1.02
N PHE A 49 -3.30 -1.00 -1.34
CA PHE A 49 -3.25 -0.46 -2.69
C PHE A 49 -2.71 -1.46 -3.72
N ALA A 50 -1.65 -2.17 -3.37
CA ALA A 50 -1.09 -3.24 -4.17
C ALA A 50 -2.09 -4.39 -4.34
N LYS A 51 -2.73 -4.83 -3.24
CA LYS A 51 -3.65 -5.97 -3.26
C LYS A 51 -4.88 -5.69 -4.12
N ASP A 52 -5.53 -4.54 -3.89
CA ASP A 52 -6.90 -4.28 -4.33
C ASP A 52 -7.00 -3.40 -5.57
N PHE A 53 -5.97 -2.62 -5.87
CA PHE A 53 -6.03 -1.55 -6.88
C PHE A 53 -4.87 -1.57 -7.88
N THR A 54 -3.99 -2.55 -7.81
CA THR A 54 -2.82 -2.63 -8.70
C THR A 54 -2.87 -3.89 -9.54
N ASP A 55 -2.63 -3.74 -10.85
CA ASP A 55 -2.42 -4.88 -11.73
C ASP A 55 -1.04 -5.48 -11.45
N ARG A 56 -1.05 -6.67 -10.86
CA ARG A 56 0.14 -7.39 -10.40
C ARG A 56 0.45 -8.61 -11.28
N VAL A 57 -0.29 -8.81 -12.36
CA VAL A 57 -0.10 -9.94 -13.27
C VAL A 57 1.00 -9.60 -14.28
N LEU A 58 1.98 -10.49 -14.38
CA LEU A 58 3.06 -10.44 -15.36
C LEU A 58 2.90 -11.61 -16.31
N GLU A 59 3.14 -11.38 -17.60
CA GLU A 59 3.06 -12.39 -18.65
C GLU A 59 4.39 -12.49 -19.41
N GLY A 60 4.67 -13.67 -19.98
CA GLY A 60 5.81 -13.89 -20.86
C GLY A 60 7.17 -13.63 -20.21
N SER A 61 8.03 -12.85 -20.87
CA SER A 61 9.41 -12.63 -20.39
C SER A 61 9.49 -11.89 -19.05
N ALA A 62 8.49 -11.04 -18.74
CA ALA A 62 8.40 -10.34 -17.47
C ALA A 62 8.13 -11.32 -16.32
N ALA A 63 7.24 -12.30 -16.52
CA ALA A 63 6.95 -13.35 -15.56
C ALA A 63 8.18 -14.22 -15.26
N SER A 64 8.91 -14.65 -16.30
CA SER A 64 10.16 -15.41 -16.12
C SER A 64 11.22 -14.60 -15.38
N THR A 65 11.40 -13.32 -15.74
CA THR A 65 12.35 -12.43 -15.07
C THR A 65 12.00 -12.26 -13.61
N PHE A 66 10.72 -12.01 -13.30
CA PHE A 66 10.25 -11.90 -11.93
C PHE A 66 10.51 -13.17 -11.13
N THR A 67 10.15 -14.34 -11.67
CA THR A 67 10.32 -15.63 -10.98
C THR A 67 11.79 -15.89 -10.62
N VAL A 68 12.71 -15.64 -11.57
CA VAL A 68 14.15 -15.78 -11.33
C VAL A 68 14.63 -14.77 -10.27
N VAL A 69 14.23 -13.51 -10.38
CA VAL A 69 14.59 -12.47 -9.41
C VAL A 69 14.03 -12.77 -8.03
N ASN A 70 12.78 -13.22 -7.93
CA ASN A 70 12.13 -13.59 -6.68
C ASN A 70 12.85 -14.76 -6.00
N ALA A 71 13.18 -15.82 -6.75
CA ALA A 71 13.96 -16.93 -6.25
C ALA A 71 15.34 -16.50 -5.75
N LEU A 72 16.04 -15.62 -6.48
CA LEU A 72 17.34 -15.08 -6.07
C LEU A 72 17.22 -14.22 -4.79
N LEU A 73 16.20 -13.37 -4.70
CA LEU A 73 15.95 -12.53 -3.53
C LEU A 73 15.60 -13.36 -2.29
N ALA A 74 14.96 -14.51 -2.45
CA ALA A 74 14.70 -15.43 -1.35
C ALA A 74 15.95 -16.23 -0.93
N ILE A 75 16.71 -16.75 -1.90
CA ILE A 75 17.80 -17.71 -1.66
C ILE A 75 19.11 -17.00 -1.27
N VAL A 76 19.48 -15.90 -1.94
CA VAL A 76 20.81 -15.27 -1.76
C VAL A 76 21.00 -14.71 -0.35
N PRO A 77 20.09 -13.89 0.21
CA PRO A 77 20.23 -13.40 1.58
C PRO A 77 20.24 -14.55 2.59
N LEU A 78 19.40 -15.57 2.39
CA LEU A 78 19.33 -16.73 3.27
C LEU A 78 20.63 -17.55 3.26
N ALA A 79 21.27 -17.70 2.09
CA ALA A 79 22.57 -18.34 1.94
C ALA A 79 23.69 -17.55 2.64
N ILE A 80 23.71 -16.22 2.49
CA ILE A 80 24.67 -15.35 3.18
C ILE A 80 24.50 -15.46 4.70
N ILE A 81 23.27 -15.39 5.21
CA ILE A 81 23.01 -15.50 6.64
C ILE A 81 23.37 -16.89 7.16
N SER A 82 23.05 -17.95 6.41
CA SER A 82 23.43 -19.33 6.77
C SER A 82 24.94 -19.49 6.90
N TRP A 83 25.71 -18.89 5.98
CA TRP A 83 27.17 -18.87 6.08
C TRP A 83 27.65 -18.15 7.34
N VAL A 84 27.12 -16.96 7.62
CA VAL A 84 27.46 -16.19 8.84
C VAL A 84 27.10 -16.97 10.10
N LEU A 85 25.96 -17.65 10.12
CA LEU A 85 25.53 -18.49 11.25
C LEU A 85 26.47 -19.67 11.47
N ILE A 86 26.96 -20.33 10.41
CA ILE A 86 27.95 -21.40 10.54
C ILE A 86 29.23 -20.87 11.19
N LEU A 87 29.69 -19.67 10.80
CA LEU A 87 30.84 -19.02 11.45
C LEU A 87 30.58 -18.72 12.93
N LEU A 88 29.40 -18.19 13.26
CA LEU A 88 29.00 -17.91 14.64
C LEU A 88 28.92 -19.19 15.47
N PHE A 89 28.33 -20.26 14.94
CA PHE A 89 28.24 -21.55 15.63
C PHE A 89 29.62 -22.10 15.96
N LYS A 90 30.57 -22.06 15.01
CA LYS A 90 31.96 -22.48 15.29
C LYS A 90 32.56 -21.72 16.47
N ALA A 91 32.25 -20.43 16.62
CA ALA A 91 32.75 -19.61 17.72
C ALA A 91 32.01 -19.84 19.05
N THR A 92 30.69 -20.04 19.03
CA THR A 92 29.84 -19.98 20.23
C THR A 92 29.35 -21.33 20.76
N PHE A 93 29.44 -22.40 19.97
CA PHE A 93 28.81 -23.70 20.30
C PHE A 93 29.27 -24.26 21.64
N LYS A 94 30.55 -24.10 22.00
CA LYS A 94 31.06 -24.58 23.30
C LYS A 94 30.40 -23.92 24.51
N LYS A 95 29.93 -22.67 24.39
CA LYS A 95 29.35 -21.89 25.49
C LYS A 95 27.82 -21.84 25.45
N TYR A 96 27.24 -21.90 24.24
CA TYR A 96 25.81 -21.72 24.01
C TYR A 96 25.25 -22.82 23.07
N ALA A 97 25.63 -24.09 23.30
CA ALA A 97 25.27 -25.22 22.44
C ALA A 97 23.75 -25.32 22.17
N LEU A 98 22.94 -25.27 23.23
CA LEU A 98 21.49 -25.43 23.13
C LEU A 98 20.85 -24.32 22.28
N ALA A 99 21.25 -23.06 22.49
CA ALA A 99 20.76 -21.93 21.71
C ALA A 99 21.13 -22.07 20.23
N ASN A 100 22.35 -22.53 19.93
CA ASN A 100 22.78 -22.77 18.55
C ASN A 100 22.02 -23.92 17.88
N VAL A 101 21.69 -24.99 18.62
CA VAL A 101 20.86 -26.08 18.09
C VAL A 101 19.46 -25.56 17.73
N PHE A 102 18.80 -24.84 18.64
CA PHE A 102 17.48 -24.26 18.33
C PHE A 102 17.53 -23.29 17.14
N LEU A 103 18.54 -22.41 17.08
CA LEU A 103 18.69 -21.47 15.97
C LEU A 103 19.00 -22.19 14.65
N GLY A 104 19.84 -23.23 14.68
CA GLY A 104 20.17 -24.04 13.52
C GLY A 104 18.96 -24.79 12.97
N THR A 105 18.17 -25.42 13.84
CA THR A 105 16.93 -26.11 13.45
C THR A 105 15.92 -25.13 12.85
N SER A 106 15.75 -23.94 13.43
CA SER A 106 14.89 -22.89 12.87
C SER A 106 15.32 -22.51 11.45
N PHE A 107 16.62 -22.37 11.20
CA PHE A 107 17.14 -22.08 9.86
C PHE A 107 16.91 -23.21 8.85
N VAL A 108 17.02 -24.47 9.27
CA VAL A 108 16.71 -25.62 8.40
C VAL A 108 15.22 -25.61 8.02
N ILE A 109 14.33 -25.30 8.97
CA ILE A 109 12.88 -25.17 8.69
C ILE A 109 12.64 -24.03 7.68
N ILE A 110 13.27 -22.87 7.88
CA ILE A 110 13.17 -21.74 6.95
C ILE A 110 13.63 -22.13 5.54
N TRP A 111 14.76 -22.84 5.42
CA TRP A 111 15.22 -23.38 4.14
C TRP A 111 14.19 -24.32 3.49
N GLY A 112 13.61 -25.23 4.27
CA GLY A 112 12.55 -26.12 3.78
C GLY A 112 11.36 -25.35 3.22
N ILE A 113 10.89 -24.32 3.94
CA ILE A 113 9.78 -23.46 3.50
C ILE A 113 10.15 -22.70 2.23
N VAL A 114 11.35 -22.11 2.15
CA VAL A 114 11.78 -21.34 0.97
C VAL A 114 11.95 -22.23 -0.26
N ILE A 115 12.55 -23.41 -0.10
CA ILE A 115 12.71 -24.38 -1.20
C ILE A 115 11.33 -24.83 -1.69
N TRP A 116 10.42 -25.15 -0.77
CA TRP A 116 9.04 -25.51 -1.11
C TRP A 116 8.32 -24.37 -1.83
N MET A 117 8.42 -23.13 -1.32
CA MET A 117 7.81 -21.95 -1.93
C MET A 117 8.31 -21.71 -3.35
N VAL A 118 9.63 -21.76 -3.57
CA VAL A 118 10.24 -21.58 -4.90
C VAL A 118 9.84 -22.73 -5.83
N ASN A 119 9.82 -23.97 -5.35
CA ASN A 119 9.37 -25.11 -6.15
C ASN A 119 7.90 -24.96 -6.56
N LYS A 120 7.03 -24.55 -5.63
CA LYS A 120 5.62 -24.28 -5.91
C LYS A 120 5.50 -23.21 -6.99
N GLU A 121 6.19 -22.07 -6.83
CA GLU A 121 6.12 -20.96 -7.79
C GLU A 121 6.56 -21.36 -9.21
N MET A 122 7.60 -22.19 -9.32
CA MET A 122 8.10 -22.70 -10.62
C MET A 122 7.15 -23.69 -11.30
N ASN A 123 6.24 -24.31 -10.56
CA ASN A 123 5.29 -25.31 -11.06
C ASN A 123 3.85 -24.75 -11.14
N MET A 124 3.65 -23.44 -10.97
CA MET A 124 2.32 -22.83 -11.10
C MET A 124 1.93 -22.72 -12.58
N HIS A 125 0.76 -23.25 -12.94
CA HIS A 125 0.12 -23.07 -14.23
C HIS A 125 -0.95 -21.98 -14.14
N ALA A 126 -1.23 -21.32 -15.27
CA ALA A 126 -2.27 -20.32 -15.38
C ALA A 126 -3.26 -20.70 -16.48
N TYR A 127 -4.55 -20.63 -16.18
CA TYR A 127 -5.64 -21.06 -17.05
C TYR A 127 -6.62 -19.90 -17.25
N GLN A 128 -6.99 -19.65 -18.50
CA GLN A 128 -8.13 -18.79 -18.81
C GLN A 128 -9.41 -19.62 -18.74
N VAL A 129 -10.31 -19.24 -17.85
CA VAL A 129 -11.58 -19.93 -17.62
C VAL A 129 -12.75 -19.06 -18.06
N GLN A 130 -13.77 -19.68 -18.65
CA GLN A 130 -15.04 -19.04 -18.99
C GLN A 130 -16.05 -19.34 -17.89
N PHE A 131 -16.80 -18.33 -17.46
CA PHE A 131 -17.92 -18.53 -16.57
C PHE A 131 -19.07 -17.60 -16.93
N THR A 132 -20.28 -18.02 -16.59
CA THR A 132 -21.49 -17.25 -16.82
C THR A 132 -21.97 -16.71 -15.48
N HIS A 133 -22.25 -15.42 -15.43
CA HIS A 133 -22.84 -14.78 -14.26
C HIS A 133 -24.00 -13.86 -14.66
N GLU A 134 -24.91 -13.64 -13.74
CA GLU A 134 -26.05 -12.74 -13.93
C GLU A 134 -25.64 -11.31 -13.57
N VAL A 135 -25.82 -10.38 -14.50
CA VAL A 135 -25.61 -8.95 -14.30
C VAL A 135 -26.97 -8.24 -14.37
N VAL A 136 -27.15 -7.25 -13.50
CA VAL A 136 -28.27 -6.32 -13.59
C VAL A 136 -27.78 -5.04 -14.25
N GLU A 137 -28.28 -4.72 -15.45
CA GLU A 137 -27.99 -3.44 -16.11
C GLU A 137 -29.21 -2.52 -16.04
N SER A 138 -28.99 -1.31 -15.53
CA SER A 138 -30.00 -0.25 -15.46
C SER A 138 -29.92 0.64 -16.70
N HIS A 139 -30.97 0.65 -17.53
CA HIS A 139 -31.09 1.54 -18.67
C HIS A 139 -32.16 2.60 -18.44
N LYS A 140 -31.86 3.84 -18.84
CA LYS A 140 -32.86 4.91 -18.89
C LYS A 140 -33.44 4.99 -20.29
N ASP A 141 -34.76 4.89 -20.40
CA ASP A 141 -35.46 5.00 -21.67
C ASP A 141 -36.67 5.95 -21.53
N THR A 142 -37.12 6.49 -22.66
CA THR A 142 -38.29 7.37 -22.73
C THR A 142 -39.43 6.65 -23.44
N LEU A 143 -40.46 6.29 -22.69
CA LEU A 143 -41.67 5.66 -23.24
C LEU A 143 -42.69 6.73 -23.62
N ASN A 144 -43.15 6.68 -24.86
CA ASN A 144 -44.21 7.54 -25.36
C ASN A 144 -45.53 6.76 -25.39
N LEU A 145 -46.40 7.02 -24.41
CA LEU A 145 -47.62 6.25 -24.19
C LEU A 145 -48.88 7.07 -24.54
N PRO A 146 -49.94 6.44 -25.08
CA PRO A 146 -51.15 7.16 -25.49
C PRO A 146 -51.98 7.74 -24.33
N LYS A 147 -51.78 7.24 -23.10
CA LYS A 147 -52.45 7.74 -21.89
C LYS A 147 -51.57 7.51 -20.66
N ALA A 148 -51.86 8.23 -19.58
CA ALA A 148 -51.25 7.94 -18.29
C ALA A 148 -51.71 6.55 -17.81
N MET A 149 -50.75 5.72 -17.39
CA MET A 149 -50.94 4.36 -16.88
C MET A 149 -50.36 4.27 -15.46
N SER A 150 -50.88 3.38 -14.62
CA SER A 150 -50.26 3.11 -13.31
C SER A 150 -48.94 2.35 -13.47
N GLU A 151 -48.08 2.34 -12.45
CA GLU A 151 -46.80 1.59 -12.49
C GLU A 151 -46.99 0.11 -12.84
N ASP A 152 -48.01 -0.54 -12.27
CA ASP A 152 -48.35 -1.94 -12.55
C ASP A 152 -48.81 -2.16 -14.00
N GLU A 153 -49.61 -1.23 -14.55
CA GLU A 153 -50.06 -1.29 -15.95
C GLU A 153 -48.90 -1.04 -16.93
N LEU A 154 -47.96 -0.18 -16.55
CA LEU A 154 -46.78 0.16 -17.34
C LEU A 154 -45.80 -1.04 -17.38
N LEU A 155 -45.57 -1.69 -16.25
CA LEU A 155 -44.83 -2.96 -16.15
C LEU A 155 -45.44 -4.07 -17.02
N ALA A 156 -46.77 -4.22 -16.99
CA ALA A 156 -47.47 -5.21 -17.82
C ALA A 156 -47.34 -4.90 -19.32
N TYR A 157 -47.53 -3.64 -19.72
CA TYR A 157 -47.38 -3.20 -21.10
C TYR A 157 -45.98 -3.46 -21.66
N MET A 158 -44.94 -3.23 -20.85
CA MET A 158 -43.56 -3.44 -21.26
C MET A 158 -43.18 -4.92 -21.42
N ASN A 159 -43.67 -5.77 -20.52
CA ASN A 159 -43.48 -7.22 -20.63
C ASN A 159 -44.17 -7.80 -21.87
N GLU A 160 -45.25 -7.19 -22.35
CA GLU A 160 -45.99 -7.66 -23.54
C GLU A 160 -45.51 -7.08 -24.87
N ASN A 161 -45.00 -5.84 -24.90
CA ASN A 161 -44.80 -5.09 -26.16
C ASN A 161 -43.34 -4.77 -26.50
N VAL A 162 -42.38 -5.07 -25.64
CA VAL A 162 -40.96 -4.89 -25.96
C VAL A 162 -40.38 -6.22 -26.42
N GLU A 163 -40.17 -6.39 -27.73
CA GLU A 163 -39.35 -7.48 -28.26
C GLU A 163 -37.88 -7.20 -27.90
N LEU A 164 -37.42 -7.82 -26.82
CA LEU A 164 -36.05 -7.67 -26.36
C LEU A 164 -35.19 -8.75 -27.01
N ASN A 165 -34.14 -8.33 -27.73
CA ASN A 165 -33.27 -9.27 -28.45
C ASN A 165 -32.45 -10.20 -27.52
N ASN A 166 -32.31 -9.91 -26.20
CA ASN A 166 -31.47 -10.74 -25.31
C ASN A 166 -31.52 -10.59 -23.74
N PRO A 167 -32.65 -10.36 -23.02
CA PRO A 167 -32.65 -10.46 -21.55
C PRO A 167 -33.58 -11.55 -21.01
N VAL A 168 -33.21 -12.09 -19.85
CA VAL A 168 -33.92 -13.17 -19.14
C VAL A 168 -35.13 -12.63 -18.34
N GLY A 169 -35.30 -11.31 -18.24
CA GLY A 169 -36.47 -10.64 -17.65
C GLY A 169 -36.20 -9.21 -17.14
N ILE A 170 -37.26 -8.47 -16.79
CA ILE A 170 -37.22 -7.15 -16.15
C ILE A 170 -37.30 -7.34 -14.62
N LYS A 171 -36.32 -6.84 -13.86
CA LYS A 171 -36.24 -6.95 -12.39
C LYS A 171 -37.00 -5.85 -11.66
N GLY A 172 -37.01 -4.65 -12.23
CA GLY A 172 -37.57 -3.47 -11.59
C GLY A 172 -37.79 -2.34 -12.60
N LEU A 173 -38.82 -1.55 -12.31
CA LEU A 173 -39.16 -0.33 -13.03
C LEU A 173 -39.21 0.80 -11.99
N SER A 174 -38.56 1.91 -12.27
CA SER A 174 -38.74 3.14 -11.50
C SER A 174 -38.93 4.34 -12.41
N ILE A 175 -39.88 5.21 -12.08
CA ILE A 175 -40.10 6.47 -12.81
C ILE A 175 -39.16 7.51 -12.22
N VAL A 176 -38.23 8.02 -13.03
CA VAL A 176 -37.12 8.86 -12.53
C VAL A 176 -37.52 10.35 -12.41
N ASP A 177 -38.56 10.79 -13.13
CA ASP A 177 -39.01 12.19 -13.06
C ASP A 177 -40.50 12.36 -13.43
N GLU A 178 -41.39 12.44 -12.44
CA GLU A 178 -42.82 12.75 -12.66
C GLU A 178 -43.03 14.19 -13.20
N LYS A 179 -42.10 15.11 -12.95
CA LYS A 179 -42.28 16.54 -13.23
C LYS A 179 -42.02 16.93 -14.68
N GLN A 180 -41.49 16.01 -15.50
CA GLN A 180 -41.18 16.24 -16.92
C GLN A 180 -42.05 15.46 -17.90
N ALA A 181 -43.14 14.85 -17.44
CA ALA A 181 -44.15 14.26 -18.31
C ALA A 181 -44.84 15.37 -19.14
N LYS A 182 -44.25 15.73 -20.28
CA LYS A 182 -44.87 16.68 -21.22
C LYS A 182 -45.97 15.96 -21.99
N THR A 183 -47.19 16.44 -21.81
CA THR A 183 -48.35 15.99 -22.58
C THR A 183 -48.28 16.60 -23.97
N SER A 184 -48.01 15.78 -24.98
CA SER A 184 -48.35 16.09 -26.37
C SER A 184 -49.86 15.92 -26.54
N LYS A 185 -50.48 16.56 -27.54
CA LYS A 185 -51.95 16.54 -27.75
C LYS A 185 -52.57 15.14 -27.81
N ASP A 186 -51.76 14.10 -28.07
CA ASP A 186 -52.19 12.70 -28.23
C ASP A 186 -51.35 11.68 -27.43
N SER A 187 -50.42 12.10 -26.54
CA SER A 187 -49.56 11.18 -25.78
C SER A 187 -48.82 11.77 -24.56
N VAL A 188 -48.38 10.90 -23.64
CA VAL A 188 -47.63 11.17 -22.41
C VAL A 188 -46.25 10.51 -22.49
N ASN A 189 -45.18 11.29 -22.28
CA ASN A 189 -43.82 10.76 -22.20
C ASN A 189 -43.44 10.45 -20.75
N TYR A 190 -43.01 9.22 -20.48
CA TYR A 190 -42.43 8.79 -19.20
C TYR A 190 -40.94 8.52 -19.37
N ILE A 191 -40.12 9.08 -18.47
CA ILE A 191 -38.73 8.66 -18.33
C ILE A 191 -38.70 7.52 -17.31
N VAL A 192 -38.41 6.32 -17.80
CA VAL A 192 -38.33 5.12 -16.98
C VAL A 192 -36.89 4.65 -16.86
N GLN A 193 -36.53 4.14 -15.69
CA GLN A 193 -35.32 3.37 -15.49
C GLN A 193 -35.71 1.90 -15.33
N LEU A 194 -35.09 1.07 -16.15
CA LEU A 194 -35.37 -0.34 -16.32
C LEU A 194 -34.15 -1.15 -15.92
N ASP A 195 -34.34 -2.08 -14.99
CA ASP A 195 -33.29 -2.99 -14.55
C ASP A 195 -33.49 -4.35 -15.24
N TYR A 196 -32.57 -4.74 -16.12
CA TYR A 196 -32.64 -5.99 -16.87
C TYR A 196 -31.69 -7.04 -16.31
N PHE A 197 -32.12 -8.30 -16.31
CA PHE A 197 -31.22 -9.44 -16.10
C PHE A 197 -30.57 -9.84 -17.43
N MET A 198 -29.25 -9.73 -17.47
CA MET A 198 -28.46 -10.28 -18.56
C MET A 198 -27.54 -11.38 -18.04
N SER A 199 -27.58 -12.53 -18.70
CA SER A 199 -26.60 -13.59 -18.51
C SER A 199 -25.35 -13.21 -19.29
N LYS A 200 -24.33 -12.70 -18.59
CA LYS A 200 -23.06 -12.31 -19.21
C LYS A 200 -22.07 -13.45 -19.11
N VAL A 201 -21.45 -13.76 -20.23
CA VAL A 201 -20.31 -14.67 -20.28
C VAL A 201 -19.04 -13.84 -20.10
N ASP A 202 -18.24 -14.19 -19.11
CA ASP A 202 -17.00 -13.51 -18.79
C ASP A 202 -15.85 -14.52 -18.69
N THR A 203 -14.62 -14.00 -18.66
CA THR A 203 -13.43 -14.83 -18.51
C THR A 203 -12.57 -14.36 -17.34
N ALA A 204 -11.94 -15.30 -16.65
CA ALA A 204 -10.98 -15.01 -15.58
C ALA A 204 -9.68 -15.82 -15.78
N SER A 205 -8.59 -15.33 -15.19
CA SER A 205 -7.37 -16.13 -15.05
C SER A 205 -7.41 -16.85 -13.70
N VAL A 206 -7.19 -18.16 -13.71
CA VAL A 206 -7.08 -19.01 -12.52
C VAL A 206 -5.70 -19.65 -12.51
N ARG A 207 -5.01 -19.60 -11.37
CA ARG A 207 -3.64 -20.09 -11.23
C ARG A 207 -3.57 -21.21 -10.22
N GLU A 208 -3.08 -22.39 -10.62
CA GLU A 208 -2.93 -23.55 -9.74
C GLU A 208 -1.70 -24.41 -10.07
N ASP A 209 -1.29 -25.23 -9.11
CA ASP A 209 -0.22 -26.22 -9.25
C ASP A 209 -0.74 -27.59 -9.74
N VAL A 210 -1.96 -27.62 -10.29
CA VAL A 210 -2.61 -28.81 -10.88
C VAL A 210 -2.73 -28.62 -12.39
N GLU A 211 -2.36 -29.64 -13.15
CA GLU A 211 -2.48 -29.66 -14.60
C GLU A 211 -3.95 -29.90 -15.01
N LEU A 212 -4.59 -28.91 -15.63
CA LEU A 212 -5.96 -28.97 -16.15
C LEU A 212 -5.96 -29.00 -17.67
N ALA A 213 -6.87 -29.79 -18.27
CA ALA A 213 -7.04 -29.87 -19.71
C ALA A 213 -8.04 -28.82 -20.22
N ILE A 214 -7.86 -28.41 -21.49
CA ILE A 214 -8.84 -27.55 -22.17
C ILE A 214 -10.18 -28.28 -22.26
N GLY A 215 -11.24 -27.61 -21.80
CA GLY A 215 -12.60 -28.16 -21.72
C GLY A 215 -12.96 -28.75 -20.37
N ASP A 216 -12.02 -28.85 -19.41
CA ASP A 216 -12.34 -29.31 -18.07
C ASP A 216 -13.30 -28.35 -17.37
N GLU A 217 -14.30 -28.92 -16.69
CA GLU A 217 -15.22 -28.17 -15.83
C GLU A 217 -14.63 -28.07 -14.43
N MET A 218 -14.63 -26.87 -13.88
CA MET A 218 -14.13 -26.59 -12.54
C MET A 218 -15.08 -25.67 -11.78
N TYR A 219 -14.93 -25.65 -10.46
CA TYR A 219 -15.55 -24.63 -9.63
C TYR A 219 -14.52 -23.56 -9.28
N ILE A 220 -14.91 -22.30 -9.42
CA ILE A 220 -14.12 -21.15 -8.99
C ILE A 220 -14.85 -20.40 -7.89
N VAL A 221 -14.10 -19.76 -7.01
CA VAL A 221 -14.62 -18.89 -5.96
C VAL A 221 -13.98 -17.51 -6.07
N ASP A 222 -14.79 -16.45 -6.00
CA ASP A 222 -14.26 -15.11 -5.80
C ASP A 222 -13.86 -14.97 -4.33
N VAL A 223 -12.56 -14.92 -4.07
CA VAL A 223 -12.01 -14.99 -2.71
C VAL A 223 -12.30 -13.71 -1.93
N ASP A 224 -12.35 -12.57 -2.61
CA ASP A 224 -12.41 -11.24 -1.99
C ASP A 224 -13.66 -10.43 -2.40
N GLY A 225 -14.52 -10.97 -3.28
CA GLY A 225 -15.68 -10.26 -3.84
C GLY A 225 -15.29 -9.11 -4.78
N LYS A 226 -14.05 -9.12 -5.26
CA LYS A 226 -13.44 -8.06 -6.10
C LYS A 226 -12.97 -8.61 -7.45
N GLY A 227 -13.54 -9.72 -7.90
CA GLY A 227 -13.21 -10.35 -9.19
C GLY A 227 -11.91 -11.13 -9.18
N LYS A 228 -11.46 -11.62 -8.01
CA LYS A 228 -10.26 -12.46 -7.89
C LYS A 228 -10.62 -13.92 -7.67
N TYR A 229 -10.65 -14.66 -8.77
CA TYR A 229 -11.08 -16.05 -8.79
C TYR A 229 -9.95 -17.02 -8.47
N ARG A 230 -10.27 -18.07 -7.69
CA ARG A 230 -9.39 -19.23 -7.47
C ARG A 230 -10.13 -20.52 -7.75
N TYR A 231 -9.38 -21.56 -8.13
CA TYR A 231 -9.94 -22.90 -8.24
C TYR A 231 -10.38 -23.39 -6.87
N LEU A 232 -11.54 -24.01 -6.81
CA LEU A 232 -12.04 -24.73 -5.67
C LEU A 232 -11.79 -26.21 -5.90
N SER A 233 -10.81 -26.76 -5.18
CA SER A 233 -10.47 -28.18 -5.23
C SER A 233 -11.62 -29.06 -4.76
N ASP A 234 -11.69 -30.27 -5.30
CA ASP A 234 -12.83 -31.19 -5.13
C ASP A 234 -13.15 -31.52 -3.66
N ASP A 235 -12.14 -31.48 -2.79
CA ASP A 235 -12.26 -31.67 -1.34
C ASP A 235 -13.00 -30.52 -0.63
N LEU A 236 -13.01 -29.32 -1.20
CA LEU A 236 -13.63 -28.12 -0.62
C LEU A 236 -15.01 -27.80 -1.22
N HIS A 237 -15.49 -28.57 -2.20
CA HIS A 237 -16.76 -28.32 -2.92
C HIS A 237 -18.01 -28.29 -2.02
N GLY A 238 -17.97 -29.01 -0.90
CA GLY A 238 -19.06 -29.09 0.06
C GLY A 238 -19.00 -28.07 1.19
N GLU A 239 -17.87 -27.36 1.33
CA GLU A 239 -17.65 -26.39 2.42
C GLU A 239 -17.89 -24.94 1.97
N VAL A 240 -17.98 -24.70 0.66
CA VAL A 240 -18.15 -23.37 0.07
C VAL A 240 -19.47 -23.26 -0.68
N ASP A 241 -20.38 -22.44 -0.15
CA ASP A 241 -21.70 -22.19 -0.73
C ASP A 241 -21.62 -21.34 -2.01
N THR A 242 -20.70 -20.37 -2.05
CA THR A 242 -20.51 -19.45 -3.18
C THR A 242 -19.52 -20.02 -4.19
N LYS A 243 -19.98 -20.90 -5.07
CA LYS A 243 -19.17 -21.48 -6.15
C LYS A 243 -19.73 -21.15 -7.53
N ILE A 244 -18.83 -20.82 -8.45
CA ILE A 244 -19.15 -20.49 -9.84
C ILE A 244 -18.62 -21.62 -10.70
N LYS A 245 -19.47 -22.18 -11.56
CA LYS A 245 -19.03 -23.21 -12.51
C LYS A 245 -18.32 -22.52 -13.68
N ALA A 246 -17.11 -22.97 -13.99
CA ALA A 246 -16.28 -22.44 -15.05
C ALA A 246 -15.72 -23.56 -15.94
N THR A 247 -15.37 -23.22 -17.18
CA THR A 247 -14.74 -24.15 -18.14
C THR A 247 -13.39 -23.61 -18.56
N VAL A 248 -12.37 -24.45 -18.55
CA VAL A 248 -11.03 -24.09 -19.03
C VAL A 248 -11.06 -23.89 -20.55
N ILE A 249 -10.74 -22.68 -21.01
CA ILE A 249 -10.68 -22.35 -22.45
C ILE A 249 -9.27 -22.60 -22.99
N THR A 250 -8.27 -22.08 -22.28
CA THR A 250 -6.89 -22.05 -22.76
C THR A 250 -5.93 -22.05 -21.57
N GLU A 251 -4.82 -22.78 -21.67
CA GLU A 251 -3.68 -22.59 -20.78
C GLU A 251 -2.90 -21.34 -21.21
N LYS A 252 -2.71 -20.39 -20.30
CA LYS A 252 -1.89 -19.21 -20.55
C LYS A 252 -0.42 -19.57 -20.36
N GLU A 253 0.38 -19.32 -21.40
CA GLU A 253 1.82 -19.50 -21.29
C GLU A 253 2.42 -18.49 -20.29
N ASN A 254 2.88 -19.01 -19.14
CA ASN A 254 3.81 -18.32 -18.23
C ASN A 254 3.30 -16.97 -17.69
N GLU A 255 2.32 -17.05 -16.78
CA GLU A 255 1.73 -15.92 -16.04
C GLU A 255 2.08 -15.98 -14.54
N VAL A 256 2.57 -14.87 -13.99
CA VAL A 256 2.90 -14.73 -12.57
C VAL A 256 2.30 -13.48 -11.94
N GLU A 257 1.60 -13.64 -10.83
CA GLU A 257 1.10 -12.54 -10.01
C GLU A 257 2.11 -12.19 -8.91
N VAL A 258 2.60 -10.95 -8.91
CA VAL A 258 3.51 -10.41 -7.89
C VAL A 258 2.76 -10.27 -6.56
N PRO A 259 3.19 -10.87 -5.43
CA PRO A 259 2.50 -10.70 -4.14
C PRO A 259 2.46 -9.25 -3.64
N ALA A 260 1.38 -8.81 -2.98
CA ALA A 260 1.27 -7.43 -2.50
C ALA A 260 2.35 -7.07 -1.48
N SER A 261 2.70 -8.01 -0.59
CA SER A 261 3.79 -7.84 0.37
C SER A 261 5.19 -7.82 -0.27
N TRP A 262 5.33 -8.30 -1.51
CA TRP A 262 6.61 -8.32 -2.22
C TRP A 262 7.16 -6.90 -2.45
N PHE A 263 6.27 -5.92 -2.64
CA PHE A 263 6.69 -4.53 -2.82
C PHE A 263 7.46 -3.97 -1.60
N GLY A 264 7.28 -4.54 -0.40
CA GLY A 264 8.07 -4.19 0.78
C GLY A 264 9.58 -4.44 0.60
N VAL A 265 9.96 -5.36 -0.28
CA VAL A 265 11.37 -5.62 -0.62
C VAL A 265 12.03 -4.41 -1.29
N LEU A 266 11.27 -3.56 -1.98
CA LEU A 266 11.78 -2.37 -2.66
C LEU A 266 12.42 -1.39 -1.68
N ASN A 267 11.91 -1.26 -0.44
CA ASN A 267 12.53 -0.40 0.57
C ASN A 267 13.97 -0.85 0.86
N SER A 268 14.18 -2.14 1.16
CA SER A 268 15.51 -2.69 1.42
C SER A 268 16.43 -2.57 0.20
N LEU A 269 15.91 -2.84 -1.00
CA LEU A 269 16.66 -2.67 -2.25
C LEU A 269 17.14 -1.23 -2.44
N PHE A 270 16.25 -0.25 -2.30
CA PHE A 270 16.60 1.16 -2.48
C PHE A 270 17.54 1.67 -1.39
N ILE A 271 17.46 1.19 -0.15
CA ILE A 271 18.46 1.47 0.89
C ILE A 271 19.84 1.02 0.41
N ILE A 272 19.98 -0.23 -0.05
CA ILE A 272 21.28 -0.78 -0.49
C ILE A 272 21.85 0.03 -1.66
N LEU A 273 21.00 0.40 -2.62
CA LEU A 273 21.41 1.14 -3.81
C LEU A 273 21.80 2.59 -3.49
N PHE A 274 21.03 3.29 -2.65
CA PHE A 274 21.16 4.74 -2.47
C PHE A 274 21.86 5.17 -1.17
N ALA A 275 22.01 4.30 -0.16
CA ALA A 275 22.71 4.66 1.07
C ALA A 275 24.17 5.12 0.83
N PRO A 276 24.99 4.45 -0.04
CA PRO A 276 26.34 4.93 -0.34
C PRO A 276 26.35 6.32 -0.99
N PHE A 277 25.36 6.61 -1.83
CA PHE A 277 25.21 7.92 -2.47
C PHE A 277 24.88 9.01 -1.45
N PHE A 278 23.94 8.75 -0.53
CA PHE A 278 23.60 9.67 0.56
C PHE A 278 24.81 9.91 1.48
N SER A 279 25.55 8.87 1.88
CA SER A 279 26.78 9.00 2.69
C SER A 279 27.76 9.97 2.05
N LYS A 280 28.01 9.84 0.74
CA LYS A 280 28.90 10.74 0.00
C LYS A 280 28.41 12.19 0.01
N ILE A 281 27.10 12.43 -0.08
CA ILE A 281 26.54 13.79 0.03
C ILE A 281 26.81 14.37 1.42
N TRP A 282 26.57 13.59 2.48
CA TRP A 282 26.77 14.02 3.86
C TRP A 282 28.23 14.27 4.24
N GLU A 283 29.17 13.56 3.61
CA GLU A 283 30.61 13.77 3.79
C GLU A 283 31.13 14.95 2.96
N SER A 284 30.39 15.39 1.94
CA SER A 284 30.79 16.46 1.04
C SER A 284 30.60 17.86 1.64
N LYS A 285 31.14 18.88 0.93
CA LYS A 285 30.89 20.30 1.22
C LYS A 285 29.42 20.72 1.12
N TYR A 286 28.58 19.90 0.48
CA TYR A 286 27.15 20.17 0.29
C TYR A 286 26.28 19.61 1.41
N ASN A 287 26.87 19.06 2.49
CA ASN A 287 26.15 18.51 3.65
C ASN A 287 25.16 19.53 4.25
N PRO A 288 23.84 19.31 4.08
CA PRO A 288 22.80 20.13 4.69
C PRO A 288 22.80 20.09 6.22
N SER A 289 22.22 21.10 6.86
CA SER A 289 22.00 21.13 8.31
C SER A 289 20.94 20.11 8.75
N ALA A 290 20.99 19.66 10.01
CA ALA A 290 20.01 18.72 10.59
C ALA A 290 18.54 19.03 10.23
N PRO A 291 18.04 20.27 10.44
CA PRO A 291 16.65 20.59 10.14
C PRO A 291 16.32 20.44 8.65
N ILE A 292 17.28 20.75 7.76
CA ILE A 292 17.10 20.61 6.32
C ILE A 292 17.10 19.12 5.92
N LYS A 293 17.91 18.27 6.55
CA LYS A 293 17.87 16.81 6.29
C LYS A 293 16.50 16.22 6.62
N PHE A 294 15.95 16.60 7.78
CA PHE A 294 14.61 16.19 8.19
C PHE A 294 13.54 16.74 7.26
N ALA A 295 13.67 18.00 6.82
CA ALA A 295 12.74 18.60 5.88
C ALA A 295 12.75 17.89 4.52
N ILE A 296 13.94 17.55 4.00
CA ILE A 296 14.09 16.73 2.79
C ILE A 296 13.38 15.40 2.97
N GLY A 297 13.57 14.73 4.13
CA GLY A 297 12.87 13.49 4.46
C GLY A 297 11.35 13.59 4.39
N LEU A 298 10.79 14.58 5.09
CA LEU A 298 9.35 14.85 5.14
C LEU A 298 8.77 15.20 3.76
N ILE A 299 9.47 16.03 2.97
CA ILE A 299 9.01 16.43 1.64
C ILE A 299 9.06 15.23 0.69
N LEU A 300 10.12 14.43 0.69
CA LEU A 300 10.22 13.22 -0.15
C LEU A 300 9.15 12.20 0.20
N LEU A 301 8.88 11.99 1.50
CA LEU A 301 7.80 11.13 1.97
C LEU A 301 6.44 11.59 1.44
N GLY A 302 6.13 12.88 1.60
CA GLY A 302 4.87 13.45 1.09
C GLY A 302 4.78 13.39 -0.44
N LEU A 303 5.87 13.62 -1.17
CA LEU A 303 5.90 13.44 -2.63
C LEU A 303 5.63 11.99 -3.04
N GLY A 304 6.14 11.00 -2.30
CA GLY A 304 5.84 9.60 -2.55
C GLY A 304 4.35 9.28 -2.35
N PHE A 305 3.71 9.87 -1.34
CA PHE A 305 2.25 9.80 -1.22
C PHE A 305 1.52 10.54 -2.35
N GLY A 306 2.08 11.65 -2.84
CA GLY A 306 1.52 12.39 -3.98
C GLY A 306 1.51 11.56 -5.26
N VAL A 307 2.54 10.74 -5.47
CA VAL A 307 2.61 9.76 -6.56
C VAL A 307 1.49 8.73 -6.43
N LEU A 308 1.21 8.21 -5.22
CA LEU A 308 0.09 7.29 -5.00
C LEU A 308 -1.26 7.97 -5.17
N ALA A 309 -1.42 9.20 -4.68
CA ALA A 309 -2.63 9.98 -4.87
C ALA A 309 -2.95 10.19 -6.35
N PHE A 310 -1.93 10.49 -7.16
CA PHE A 310 -2.08 10.62 -8.60
C PHE A 310 -2.37 9.27 -9.27
N GLY A 311 -1.67 8.20 -8.87
CA GLY A 311 -1.96 6.85 -9.36
C GLY A 311 -3.38 6.39 -9.03
N ALA A 312 -3.93 6.83 -7.90
CA ALA A 312 -5.26 6.49 -7.42
C ALA A 312 -6.38 7.39 -7.96
N SER A 313 -6.08 8.49 -8.66
CA SER A 313 -7.10 9.48 -9.02
C SER A 313 -8.12 9.00 -10.06
N GLY A 314 -7.77 7.95 -10.81
CA GLY A 314 -8.65 7.32 -11.80
C GLY A 314 -9.43 6.12 -11.27
N ILE A 315 -9.29 5.78 -9.99
CA ILE A 315 -9.99 4.64 -9.38
C ILE A 315 -11.36 5.11 -8.93
N ASP A 316 -12.40 4.59 -9.58
CA ASP A 316 -13.79 4.78 -9.18
C ASP A 316 -14.13 3.87 -7.98
N PRO A 317 -14.79 4.37 -6.91
CA PRO A 317 -15.23 3.55 -5.79
C PRO A 317 -16.22 2.42 -6.17
N GLU A 318 -17.06 2.63 -7.18
CA GLU A 318 -18.08 1.67 -7.62
C GLU A 318 -17.51 0.66 -8.62
N ASN A 319 -16.59 1.09 -9.49
CA ASN A 319 -15.98 0.27 -10.53
C ASN A 319 -14.45 0.43 -10.54
N PRO A 320 -13.74 -0.10 -9.53
CA PRO A 320 -12.30 0.11 -9.40
C PRO A 320 -11.55 -0.58 -10.55
N VAL A 321 -10.76 0.21 -11.27
CA VAL A 321 -9.84 -0.28 -12.31
C VAL A 321 -8.44 -0.38 -11.73
N ALA A 322 -7.80 -1.54 -11.92
CA ALA A 322 -6.45 -1.78 -11.47
C ALA A 322 -5.44 -0.86 -12.20
N VAL A 323 -4.48 -0.31 -11.46
CA VAL A 323 -3.45 0.60 -11.99
C VAL A 323 -2.08 -0.05 -12.05
N SER A 324 -1.14 0.58 -12.75
CA SER A 324 0.21 0.05 -12.92
C SER A 324 1.02 0.00 -11.61
N MET A 325 1.84 -1.05 -11.46
CA MET A 325 2.81 -1.21 -10.36
C MET A 325 3.82 -0.07 -10.24
N ILE A 326 4.04 0.73 -11.29
CA ILE A 326 5.01 1.84 -11.29
C ILE A 326 4.73 2.86 -10.19
N TRP A 327 3.46 3.08 -9.83
CA TRP A 327 3.07 4.01 -8.77
C TRP A 327 3.63 3.59 -7.41
N LEU A 328 3.57 2.29 -7.10
CA LEU A 328 4.17 1.72 -5.89
C LEU A 328 5.69 1.79 -5.93
N VAL A 329 6.31 1.45 -7.07
CA VAL A 329 7.78 1.49 -7.23
C VAL A 329 8.32 2.90 -6.96
N LEU A 330 7.69 3.92 -7.54
CA LEU A 330 8.06 5.32 -7.34
C LEU A 330 7.78 5.81 -5.92
N ALA A 331 6.67 5.39 -5.31
CA ALA A 331 6.35 5.72 -3.93
C ALA A 331 7.37 5.13 -2.95
N TYR A 332 7.69 3.83 -3.06
CA TYR A 332 8.72 3.17 -2.27
C TYR A 332 10.09 3.82 -2.45
N LEU A 333 10.44 4.22 -3.68
CA LEU A 333 11.67 4.96 -3.94
C LEU A 333 11.70 6.25 -3.14
N LEU A 334 10.70 7.12 -3.30
CA LEU A 334 10.66 8.44 -2.65
C LEU A 334 10.61 8.33 -1.11
N HIS A 335 9.81 7.40 -0.58
CA HIS A 335 9.74 7.14 0.87
C HIS A 335 11.10 6.70 1.42
N THR A 336 11.78 5.79 0.72
CA THR A 336 13.10 5.28 1.12
C THR A 336 14.18 6.36 1.04
N LEU A 337 14.17 7.19 -0.02
CA LEU A 337 15.08 8.34 -0.09
C LEU A 337 14.81 9.34 1.05
N GLY A 338 13.56 9.48 1.46
CA GLY A 338 13.17 10.27 2.63
C GLY A 338 13.69 9.67 3.95
N GLU A 339 13.61 8.35 4.10
CA GLU A 339 14.15 7.60 5.25
C GLU A 339 15.67 7.77 5.36
N LEU A 340 16.40 7.62 4.25
CA LEU A 340 17.85 7.85 4.18
C LEU A 340 18.23 9.30 4.54
N ALA A 341 17.32 10.25 4.36
CA ALA A 341 17.51 11.64 4.76
C ALA A 341 17.43 11.86 6.29
N LEU A 342 16.52 11.15 6.96
CA LEU A 342 16.18 11.39 8.37
C LEU A 342 16.80 10.36 9.34
N SER A 343 16.74 9.08 9.00
CA SER A 343 17.07 7.95 9.90
C SER A 343 18.50 8.01 10.49
N PRO A 344 19.59 8.13 9.70
CA PRO A 344 20.95 8.12 10.25
C PRO A 344 21.28 9.37 11.09
N VAL A 345 20.56 10.46 10.87
CA VAL A 345 20.89 11.76 11.48
C VAL A 345 20.12 12.00 12.78
N GLY A 346 18.90 11.48 12.92
CA GLY A 346 18.05 11.73 14.08
C GLY A 346 18.72 11.37 15.42
N LEU A 347 19.08 10.10 15.58
CA LEU A 347 19.73 9.61 16.81
C LEU A 347 21.11 10.26 17.05
N SER A 348 21.86 10.53 15.97
CA SER A 348 23.14 11.24 16.07
C SER A 348 22.97 12.64 16.68
N TYR A 349 21.96 13.41 16.26
CA TYR A 349 21.72 14.74 16.81
C TYR A 349 21.18 14.70 18.24
N VAL A 350 20.35 13.71 18.58
CA VAL A 350 19.94 13.49 19.99
C VAL A 350 21.20 13.33 20.85
N SER A 351 22.12 12.45 20.47
CA SER A 351 23.35 12.24 21.23
C SER A 351 24.25 13.49 21.28
N LYS A 352 24.46 14.19 20.16
CA LYS A 352 25.37 15.34 20.06
C LYS A 352 24.85 16.58 20.80
N LEU A 353 23.55 16.83 20.76
CA LEU A 353 22.92 18.02 21.35
C LEU A 353 22.63 17.84 22.85
N SER A 354 22.53 16.59 23.31
CA SER A 354 22.18 16.28 24.70
C SER A 354 23.27 16.70 25.68
N PRO A 355 22.90 17.35 26.81
CA PRO A 355 23.79 17.48 27.95
C PRO A 355 24.19 16.09 28.46
N PRO A 356 25.46 15.85 28.88
CA PRO A 356 25.92 14.52 29.29
C PRO A 356 25.07 13.82 30.36
N LYS A 357 24.47 14.60 31.27
CA LYS A 357 23.62 14.08 32.36
C LYS A 357 22.20 13.70 31.90
N LEU A 358 21.77 14.18 30.73
CA LEU A 358 20.38 14.03 30.24
C LEU A 358 20.30 13.17 28.97
N VAL A 359 21.41 12.61 28.47
CA VAL A 359 21.43 11.84 27.22
C VAL A 359 20.38 10.72 27.23
N GLY A 360 20.32 9.93 28.31
CA GLY A 360 19.32 8.86 28.43
C GLY A 360 17.88 9.36 28.41
N LEU A 361 17.59 10.49 29.08
CA LEU A 361 16.28 11.13 29.05
C LEU A 361 15.92 11.61 27.64
N MET A 362 16.89 12.18 26.90
CA MET A 362 16.67 12.67 25.54
C MET A 362 16.40 11.53 24.54
N PHE A 363 17.07 10.39 24.69
CA PHE A 363 16.70 9.18 23.96
C PHE A 363 15.30 8.70 24.33
N GLY A 364 14.93 8.77 25.61
CA GLY A 364 13.55 8.50 26.05
C GLY A 364 12.52 9.37 25.33
N ILE A 365 12.74 10.69 25.27
CA ILE A 365 11.84 11.62 24.54
C ILE A 365 11.77 11.27 23.05
N TRP A 366 12.90 10.94 22.43
CA TRP A 366 12.96 10.54 21.03
C TRP A 366 12.12 9.28 20.76
N PHE A 367 12.31 8.23 21.56
CA PHE A 367 11.53 6.99 21.40
C PHE A 367 10.06 7.15 21.77
N THR A 368 9.73 8.03 22.72
CA THR A 368 8.32 8.40 22.98
C THR A 368 7.69 9.05 21.76
N ALA A 369 8.40 9.94 21.06
CA ALA A 369 7.92 10.51 19.81
C ALA A 369 7.70 9.43 18.73
N THR A 370 8.62 8.46 18.60
CA THR A 370 8.43 7.31 17.70
C THR A 370 7.24 6.45 18.10
N ALA A 371 7.00 6.22 19.39
CA ALA A 371 5.84 5.47 19.87
C ALA A 371 4.52 6.18 19.54
N ILE A 372 4.45 7.50 19.75
CA ILE A 372 3.30 8.34 19.35
C ILE A 372 3.08 8.23 17.84
N ALA A 373 4.14 8.29 17.04
CA ALA A 373 4.07 8.19 15.59
C ALA A 373 3.47 6.85 15.13
N ASN A 374 3.93 5.74 15.70
CA ASN A 374 3.42 4.40 15.39
C ASN A 374 1.95 4.24 15.81
N TRP A 375 1.57 4.77 16.97
CA TRP A 375 0.18 4.75 17.41
C TRP A 375 -0.73 5.55 16.45
N LEU A 376 -0.30 6.74 16.04
CA LEU A 376 -1.01 7.55 15.05
C LEU A 376 -1.06 6.88 13.67
N ALA A 377 0.01 6.20 13.26
CA ALA A 377 0.07 5.45 12.01
C ALA A 377 -0.99 4.33 11.98
N GLY A 378 -1.10 3.55 13.06
CA GLY A 378 -2.13 2.52 13.19
C GLY A 378 -3.54 3.10 13.19
N MET A 379 -3.78 4.18 13.95
CA MET A 379 -5.08 4.85 14.00
C MET A 379 -5.50 5.38 12.63
N THR A 380 -4.62 6.11 11.94
CA THR A 380 -4.93 6.70 10.64
C THR A 380 -5.01 5.64 9.52
N GLY A 381 -4.21 4.58 9.59
CA GLY A 381 -4.32 3.43 8.70
C GLY A 381 -5.68 2.73 8.80
N SER A 382 -6.27 2.65 10.00
CA SER A 382 -7.62 2.08 10.18
C SER A 382 -8.75 2.92 9.57
N MET A 383 -8.46 4.13 9.09
CA MET A 383 -9.43 5.03 8.47
C MET A 383 -9.43 4.97 6.93
N ILE A 384 -8.59 4.13 6.32
CA ILE A 384 -8.47 4.05 4.86
C ILE A 384 -9.80 3.75 4.17
N ASP A 385 -10.54 2.73 4.64
CA ASP A 385 -11.81 2.33 4.04
C ASP A 385 -12.84 3.46 4.17
N LYS A 386 -13.00 4.02 5.37
CA LYS A 386 -13.94 5.12 5.65
C LYS A 386 -13.70 6.35 4.77
N ILE A 387 -12.45 6.77 4.62
CA ILE A 387 -12.10 7.94 3.81
C ILE A 387 -12.23 7.62 2.31
N SER A 388 -11.94 6.38 1.92
CA SER A 388 -12.03 5.96 0.52
C SER A 388 -13.48 5.87 0.04
N GLU A 389 -14.38 5.40 0.91
CA GLU A 389 -15.83 5.35 0.66
C GLU A 389 -16.48 6.74 0.64
N GLU A 390 -16.10 7.63 1.56
CA GLU A 390 -16.71 8.98 1.64
C GLU A 390 -16.16 9.94 0.57
N TYR A 391 -14.88 9.83 0.22
CA TYR A 391 -14.20 10.77 -0.68
C TYR A 391 -13.52 10.10 -1.86
N SER A 392 -12.48 9.31 -1.59
CA SER A 392 -11.74 8.49 -2.56
C SER A 392 -10.42 8.02 -1.94
N LEU A 393 -9.85 6.96 -2.50
CA LEU A 393 -8.52 6.50 -2.15
C LEU A 393 -7.43 7.56 -2.44
N SER A 394 -7.61 8.34 -3.51
CA SER A 394 -6.74 9.49 -3.81
C SER A 394 -6.77 10.54 -2.70
N ALA A 395 -7.95 10.86 -2.17
CA ALA A 395 -8.10 11.81 -1.06
C ALA A 395 -7.38 11.33 0.20
N PHE A 396 -7.43 10.03 0.51
CA PHE A 396 -6.67 9.43 1.61
C PHE A 396 -5.16 9.71 1.46
N PHE A 397 -4.57 9.41 0.30
CA PHE A 397 -3.15 9.66 0.06
C PHE A 397 -2.79 11.15 0.00
N LEU A 398 -3.72 12.03 -0.41
CA LEU A 398 -3.49 13.48 -0.40
C LEU A 398 -3.30 14.03 1.02
N ILE A 399 -3.97 13.48 2.03
CA ILE A 399 -3.75 13.86 3.43
C ILE A 399 -2.28 13.63 3.81
N PHE A 400 -1.75 12.46 3.47
CA PHE A 400 -0.36 12.06 3.69
C PHE A 400 0.64 12.66 2.70
N THR A 401 0.16 13.34 1.66
CA THR A 401 0.97 14.16 0.77
C THR A 401 1.20 15.54 1.40
N LEU A 402 0.10 16.20 1.76
CA LEU A 402 0.11 17.58 2.23
C LEU A 402 0.74 17.71 3.62
N LEU A 403 0.41 16.81 4.55
CA LEU A 403 0.85 16.93 5.94
C LEU A 403 2.40 16.85 6.08
N PRO A 404 3.10 15.85 5.52
CA PRO A 404 4.57 15.82 5.54
C PRO A 404 5.20 16.98 4.77
N ILE A 405 4.66 17.38 3.61
CA ILE A 405 5.21 18.51 2.85
C ILE A 405 5.11 19.81 3.66
N LEU A 406 3.94 20.12 4.23
CA LEU A 406 3.72 21.31 5.04
C LEU A 406 4.64 21.35 6.25
N THR A 407 4.75 20.23 6.98
CA THR A 407 5.65 20.14 8.15
C THR A 407 7.13 20.25 7.74
N GLY A 408 7.52 19.66 6.61
CA GLY A 408 8.85 19.83 6.03
C GLY A 408 9.16 21.28 5.69
N LEU A 409 8.23 21.99 5.04
CA LEU A 409 8.38 23.42 4.71
C LEU A 409 8.47 24.30 5.96
N ILE A 410 7.68 24.01 6.99
CA ILE A 410 7.79 24.70 8.29
C ILE A 410 9.20 24.49 8.87
N LEU A 411 9.74 23.28 8.79
CA LEU A 411 11.08 22.99 9.29
C LEU A 411 12.19 23.70 8.50
N VAL A 412 12.02 23.86 7.18
CA VAL A 412 12.88 24.73 6.35
C VAL A 412 12.84 26.17 6.85
N ALA A 413 11.65 26.71 7.13
CA ALA A 413 11.50 28.07 7.65
C ALA A 413 12.17 28.24 9.03
N LEU A 414 12.09 27.22 9.89
CA LEU A 414 12.70 27.20 11.22
C LEU A 414 14.22 26.98 11.20
N ASN A 415 14.82 26.60 10.06
CA ASN A 415 16.22 26.21 9.96
C ASN A 415 17.19 27.24 10.55
N LYS A 416 17.06 28.53 10.19
CA LYS A 416 17.97 29.58 10.69
C LYS A 416 17.89 29.72 12.23
N TRP A 417 16.69 29.57 12.79
CA TRP A 417 16.47 29.66 14.22
C TRP A 417 17.03 28.44 14.97
N LEU A 418 16.82 27.23 14.43
CA LEU A 418 17.35 25.99 14.99
C LEU A 418 18.88 25.96 14.95
N LEU A 419 19.49 26.35 13.82
CA LEU A 419 20.94 26.44 13.68
C LEU A 419 21.58 27.36 14.72
N LYS A 420 20.95 28.51 15.01
CA LYS A 420 21.42 29.43 16.04
C LYS A 420 21.41 28.78 17.43
N LYS A 421 20.41 27.93 17.71
CA LYS A 421 20.27 27.21 19.00
C LYS A 421 21.14 25.96 19.10
N MET A 422 21.64 25.43 17.99
CA MET A 422 22.60 24.30 18.01
C MET A 422 23.99 24.73 18.50
N HIS A 423 24.30 26.03 18.52
CA HIS A 423 25.58 26.58 19.00
C HIS A 423 26.80 25.92 18.33
N GLY A 424 26.77 25.83 16.99
CA GLY A 424 27.89 25.36 16.17
C GLY A 424 28.03 23.84 16.02
N ILE A 425 27.14 23.03 16.61
CA ILE A 425 27.11 21.59 16.40
C ILE A 425 26.63 21.28 14.98
N LYS A 426 27.41 20.47 14.25
CA LYS A 426 27.08 19.99 12.90
C LYS A 426 26.93 18.48 12.85
#